data_AF-A0A929IPC6-F1
#
_entry.id   AF-A0A929IPC6-F1
#
_cell.length_a   1.000
_cell.length_b   1.000
_cell.length_c   1.000
_cell.angle_alpha   90.00
_cell.angle_beta   90.00
_cell.angle_gamma   90.00
#
_symmetry.space_group_name_H-M   'P 1'
#
loop_
_entity.id
_entity.type
_entity.pdbx_description
1 polymer ?
#
loop_
_entity_poly.entity_id
_entity_poly.type
_entity_poly.pdbx_seq_one_letter_code
_entity_poly.pdbx_strand_id
1 'polypeptide(L)' 'AGTGLQALRIPADVIGAVLNHKKAGITSRYLHHDYAAEKRAALEVWGNRIDAIVSGRAANVVAIGDRGGHE' A
#
# COMPACT_ATOMS: atom_id res chain seq x y z
N ALA A 1 6.90 3.48 -7.14
CA ALA A 1 5.91 2.63 -6.43
C ALA A 1 5.84 2.91 -4.93
N GLY A 2 6.96 2.99 -4.19
CA GLY A 2 6.96 3.11 -2.71
C GLY A 2 6.00 4.14 -2.10
N THR A 3 6.06 5.41 -2.52
CA THR A 3 5.14 6.45 -2.02
C THR A 3 3.66 6.16 -2.34
N GLY A 4 3.38 5.53 -3.48
CA GLY A 4 2.02 5.13 -3.85
C GLY A 4 1.48 4.00 -2.99
N LEU A 5 2.31 2.99 -2.69
CA LEU A 5 1.96 1.92 -1.75
C LEU A 5 1.79 2.47 -0.32
N GLN A 6 2.61 3.43 0.09
CA GLN A 6 2.48 4.09 1.39
C GLN A 6 1.16 4.89 1.50
N ALA A 7 0.76 5.59 0.43
CA ALA A 7 -0.52 6.31 0.38
C ALA A 7 -1.72 5.35 0.53
N LEU A 8 -1.58 4.10 0.10
CA LEU A 8 -2.54 3.01 0.29
C LEU A 8 -2.42 2.34 1.67
N ARG A 9 -1.62 2.89 2.59
CA ARG A 9 -1.40 2.39 3.95
C ARG A 9 -0.82 0.96 4.01
N ILE A 10 -0.10 0.54 2.97
CA ILE A 10 0.63 -0.74 3.00
C ILE A 10 1.77 -0.64 4.04
N PRO A 11 1.98 -1.66 4.89
CA PRO A 11 3.06 -1.67 5.88
C PRO A 11 4.45 -1.47 5.25
N ALA A 12 5.33 -0.74 5.95
CA ALA A 12 6.63 -0.36 5.42
C ALA A 12 7.58 -1.56 5.14
N ASP A 13 7.46 -2.63 5.90
CA ASP A 13 8.19 -3.88 5.69
C ASP A 13 7.72 -4.62 4.43
N VAL A 14 6.41 -4.64 4.18
CA VAL A 14 5.82 -5.14 2.93
C VAL A 14 6.24 -4.27 1.74
N ILE A 15 6.21 -2.94 1.88
CA ILE A 15 6.71 -2.00 0.84
C ILE A 15 8.18 -2.29 0.53
N GLY A 16 9.01 -2.44 1.57
CA GLY A 16 10.41 -2.82 1.41
C GLY A 16 10.58 -4.14 0.67
N ALA A 17 9.77 -5.14 0.99
CA ALA A 17 9.79 -6.44 0.32
C ALA A 17 9.35 -6.34 -1.15
N VAL A 18 8.31 -5.55 -1.48
CA VAL A 18 7.89 -5.28 -2.87
C VAL A 18 9.01 -4.62 -3.66
N LEU A 19 9.72 -3.66 -3.05
CA LEU A 19 10.82 -2.93 -3.68
C LEU A 19 12.15 -3.73 -3.69
N ASN A 20 12.14 -4.96 -3.18
CA ASN A 20 13.33 -5.79 -3.00
C ASN A 20 14.44 -5.06 -2.20
N HIS A 21 14.06 -4.22 -1.23
CA HIS A 21 14.99 -3.51 -0.38
C HIS A 21 15.62 -4.46 0.65
N LYS A 22 16.94 -4.32 0.83
CA LYS A 22 17.66 -5.05 1.88
C LYS A 22 17.23 -4.53 3.26
N LYS A 23 16.84 -5.44 4.15
CA LYS A 23 16.58 -5.11 5.56
C LYS A 23 17.89 -4.72 6.25
N ALA A 24 17.87 -3.63 7.02
CA ALA A 24 19.01 -3.18 7.82
C ALA A 24 18.95 -3.73 9.25
N GLY A 25 20.10 -3.72 9.94
CA GLY A 25 20.19 -4.04 11.36
C GLY A 25 19.98 -5.52 11.71
N ILE A 26 19.89 -5.79 13.02
CA ILE A 26 19.81 -7.15 13.58
C ILE A 26 18.58 -7.91 13.11
N THR A 27 17.48 -7.22 12.78
CA THR A 27 16.26 -7.81 12.23
C THR A 27 16.53 -8.63 10.96
N SER A 28 17.49 -8.21 10.13
CA SER A 28 17.85 -8.95 8.91
C SER A 28 18.41 -10.36 9.17
N ARG A 29 18.96 -10.61 10.36
CA ARG A 29 19.48 -11.92 10.78
C ARG A 29 18.38 -12.92 11.11
N TYR A 30 17.18 -12.45 11.44
CA TYR A 30 16.12 -13.30 11.98
C TYR A 30 14.84 -13.26 11.13
N LEU A 31 14.53 -12.14 10.48
CA LEU A 31 13.30 -11.96 9.72
C LEU A 31 13.48 -12.33 8.23
N HIS A 32 13.42 -13.64 7.97
CA HIS A 32 13.59 -14.24 6.64
C HIS A 32 12.27 -14.45 5.87
N HIS A 33 11.14 -14.02 6.42
CA HIS A 33 9.85 -14.12 5.74
C HIS A 33 9.91 -13.40 4.38
N ASP A 34 9.37 -14.05 3.34
CA ASP A 34 9.48 -13.63 1.94
C ASP A 34 8.39 -12.65 1.50
N TYR A 35 7.34 -12.52 2.32
CA TYR A 35 6.17 -11.67 2.11
C TYR A 35 5.42 -11.97 0.80
N ALA A 36 5.45 -13.21 0.29
CA ALA A 36 4.90 -13.50 -1.03
C ALA A 36 3.40 -13.14 -1.14
N ALA A 37 2.60 -13.48 -0.12
CA ALA A 37 1.18 -13.20 -0.09
C ALA A 37 0.90 -11.69 0.08
N GLU A 38 1.64 -11.04 0.97
CA GLU A 38 1.52 -9.61 1.27
C GLU A 38 1.95 -8.75 0.08
N LYS A 39 3.05 -9.12 -0.60
CA LYS A 39 3.49 -8.48 -1.84
C LYS A 39 2.41 -8.57 -2.91
N ARG A 40 1.78 -9.74 -3.07
CA ARG A 40 0.69 -9.92 -4.03
C ARG A 40 -0.49 -9.00 -3.70
N ALA A 41 -0.98 -9.05 -2.48
CA ALA A 41 -2.10 -8.20 -2.05
C ALA A 41 -1.79 -6.71 -2.21
N ALA A 42 -0.59 -6.27 -1.83
CA ALA A 42 -0.16 -4.88 -2.00
C ALA A 42 -0.12 -4.45 -3.47
N LEU A 43 0.37 -5.33 -4.36
CA LEU A 43 0.44 -5.06 -5.80
C LEU A 43 -0.94 -5.08 -6.47
N GLU A 44 -1.87 -5.92 -6.00
CA GLU A 44 -3.26 -5.93 -6.48
C GLU A 44 -3.96 -4.61 -6.14
N VAL A 45 -3.86 -4.13 -4.89
CA VAL A 45 -4.44 -2.83 -4.50
C VAL A 45 -3.79 -1.68 -5.27
N TRP A 46 -2.47 -1.71 -5.45
CA TRP A 46 -1.77 -0.72 -6.28
C TRP A 46 -2.24 -0.75 -7.74
N GLY A 47 -2.38 -1.95 -8.32
CA GLY A 47 -2.90 -2.13 -9.67
C GLY A 47 -4.30 -1.54 -9.85
N ASN A 48 -5.20 -1.83 -8.91
CA ASN A 48 -6.55 -1.27 -8.91
C ASN A 48 -6.53 0.28 -8.83
N ARG A 49 -5.62 0.85 -8.04
CA ARG A 49 -5.47 2.31 -7.96
C ARG A 49 -5.01 2.90 -9.29
N ILE A 50 -4.05 2.26 -9.96
CA ILE A 50 -3.57 2.70 -11.29
C ILE A 50 -4.67 2.56 -12.34
N ASP A 51 -5.42 1.46 -12.35
CA ASP A 51 -6.54 1.27 -13.28
C ASP A 51 -7.61 2.36 -13.12
N ALA A 52 -7.97 2.71 -11.89
CA ALA A 52 -8.91 3.81 -11.63
C ALA A 52 -8.40 5.16 -12.18
N ILE A 53 -7.10 5.44 -12.05
CA ILE A 53 -6.49 6.67 -12.57
C ILE A 53 -6.53 6.68 -14.11
N VAL A 54 -6.14 5.58 -14.74
CA VAL A 54 -5.99 5.51 -16.21
C VAL A 54 -7.36 5.41 -16.90
N SER A 55 -8.32 4.71 -16.31
CA SER A 55 -9.67 4.56 -16.86
C SER A 55 -10.58 5.78 -16.61
N GLY A 56 -10.15 6.75 -15.79
CA GLY A 56 -10.99 7.89 -15.39
C GLY A 56 -12.20 7.50 -14.54
N ARG A 57 -12.29 6.24 -14.09
CA ARG A 57 -13.35 5.77 -13.21
C ARG A 57 -13.00 6.15 -11.77
N ALA A 58 -13.92 6.81 -11.08
CA ALA A 58 -13.77 7.03 -9.65
C ALA A 58 -13.60 5.68 -8.95
N ALA A 59 -12.55 5.55 -8.13
CA ALA A 59 -12.44 4.39 -7.25
C ALA A 59 -13.71 4.32 -6.38
N ASN A 60 -14.20 3.11 -6.09
CA ASN A 60 -15.42 2.88 -5.29
C ASN A 60 -15.19 3.20 -3.79
N VAL A 61 -14.74 4.43 -3.53
CA VAL A 61 -14.39 4.97 -2.22
C VAL A 61 -15.42 6.07 -1.92
N VAL A 62 -16.25 5.84 -0.92
CA VAL A 62 -17.20 6.83 -0.41
C VAL A 62 -16.43 7.84 0.43
N ALA A 63 -16.53 9.12 0.09
CA ALA A 63 -16.04 10.19 0.95
C ALA A 63 -16.87 10.21 2.24
N ILE A 64 -16.23 9.97 3.38
CA ILE A 64 -16.83 10.29 4.68
C ILE A 64 -16.76 11.81 4.82
N GLY A 65 -17.87 12.45 4.48
CA GLY A 65 -18.06 13.88 4.62
C GLY A 65 -18.11 14.27 6.08
N ASP A 66 -17.37 15.34 6.37
CA ASP A 66 -17.38 16.12 7.60
C ASP A 66 -18.81 16.28 8.14
N ARG A 67 -19.03 15.85 9.39
CA ARG A 67 -20.31 16.13 10.06
C ARG A 67 -20.30 17.62 10.36
N GLY A 68 -20.91 18.39 9.46
CA GLY A 68 -21.23 19.79 9.69
C GLY A 68 -21.89 19.94 11.05
N GLY A 69 -21.13 20.48 12.00
CA GLY A 69 -21.67 21.03 13.22
C GLY A 69 -22.43 22.28 12.84
N HIS A 70 -23.76 22.19 12.92
CA HIS A 70 -24.57 23.27 13.52
C HIS A 70 -23.84 23.68 14.82
N GLU A 71 -23.54 24.94 15.12
CA GLU A 71 -24.42 26.12 15.25
C GLU A 71 -23.64 27.43 15.04
#